data_AF-A0A6N6S2C0-F1
#
_entry.id   AF-A0A6N6S2C0-F1
#
_cell.length_a   1.000
_cell.length_b   1.000
_cell.length_c   1.000
_cell.angle_alpha   90.00
_cell.angle_beta   90.00
_cell.angle_gamma   90.00
#
_symmetry.space_group_name_H-M   'P 1'
#
loop_
_entity.id
_entity.type
_entity.pdbx_description
1 polymer ?
#
loop_
_entity_poly.entity_id
_entity_poly.type
_entity_poly.pdbx_seq_one_letter_code
_entity_poly.pdbx_strand_id
1 'polypeptide(L)'
;ILTIGPLLGSFITEPAAITISALVLSNKFYDLKPSAKLKYATLGLLFVNISVGGTLTHFAAPPVLMVSGPWNWGTDFMLTHFGWKALIGILVSNGLYFIFFRRELARLQEGFALRTLKDRIESKYVTLVRIQKEFDSIKAAVEADTNILESISEKTELLLVLIRERMEKELLPKLKAEGIDESLIREAFEKRFEEIRLRKIRKYLPGVLPEDMRPEFTDPDWDKREDPVPNWVTAVHILFMAWTIINAHHTQLFVLGLLFFLGFAQITAPYQNRINLQPAMLVGFFLAGLVIHGGLQGWWIAPVLGSLKEFPLMLGATILTGFNDNAAITYLSTLVPNFTDSLKYAVVAGAVTGGGLTVIANAPNPAGQSILKRHFDDAVSPIGLFLAALLPTAVMFLCFWFLG
;
A
#
# COMPACT_ATOMS: atom_id res chain seq x y z
N ILE A 1 12.09 10.22 8.81
CA ILE A 1 11.02 9.67 7.92
C ILE A 1 11.23 10.16 6.51
N LEU A 2 11.08 11.48 6.24
CA LEU A 2 11.16 12.09 4.91
C LEU A 2 12.54 12.07 4.21
N THR A 3 13.61 11.61 4.88
CA THR A 3 14.93 11.40 4.28
C THR A 3 15.16 9.91 4.02
N ILE A 4 15.23 9.12 5.09
CA ILE A 4 15.58 7.70 5.04
C ILE A 4 14.52 6.89 4.27
N GLY A 5 13.23 7.14 4.53
CA GLY A 5 12.15 6.39 3.89
C GLY A 5 12.21 6.50 2.35
N PRO A 6 12.30 7.72 1.80
CA PRO A 6 12.49 7.89 0.36
C PRO A 6 13.77 7.28 -0.22
N LEU A 7 14.91 7.39 0.47
CA LEU A 7 16.17 6.78 0.01
C LEU A 7 16.13 5.24 0.07
N LEU A 8 15.41 4.67 1.03
CA LEU A 8 15.17 3.21 1.06
C LEU A 8 14.43 2.74 -0.19
N GLY A 9 13.68 3.61 -0.86
CA GLY A 9 13.04 3.33 -2.15
C GLY A 9 14.02 2.81 -3.19
N SER A 10 15.26 3.30 -3.20
CA SER A 10 16.31 2.78 -4.09
C SER A 10 16.71 1.32 -3.83
N PHE A 11 16.38 0.76 -2.66
CA PHE A 11 16.70 -0.61 -2.32
C PHE A 11 15.49 -1.54 -2.40
N ILE A 12 14.28 -1.01 -2.19
CA ILE A 12 13.05 -1.83 -2.08
C ILE A 12 11.97 -1.52 -3.12
N THR A 13 12.07 -0.41 -3.87
CA THR A 13 11.08 0.25 -4.76
C THR A 13 10.28 1.41 -4.14
N GLU A 14 9.85 2.34 -5.01
CA GLU A 14 9.05 3.52 -4.61
C GLU A 14 7.69 3.19 -3.99
N PRO A 15 6.87 2.24 -4.49
CA PRO A 15 5.60 1.86 -3.85
C PRO A 15 5.77 1.39 -2.40
N ALA A 16 6.81 0.59 -2.14
CA ALA A 16 7.08 0.13 -0.78
C ALA A 16 7.57 1.28 0.11
N ALA A 17 8.49 2.12 -0.39
CA ALA A 17 9.00 3.27 0.34
C ALA A 17 7.92 4.29 0.70
N ILE A 18 6.98 4.58 -0.22
CA ILE A 18 5.91 5.54 0.06
C ILE A 18 4.95 4.98 1.08
N THR A 19 4.66 3.67 1.02
CA THR A 19 3.75 3.00 1.95
C THR A 19 4.31 3.05 3.37
N ILE A 20 5.56 2.64 3.55
CA ILE A 20 6.23 2.66 4.86
C ILE A 20 6.34 4.10 5.37
N SER A 21 6.79 5.03 4.51
CA SER A 21 6.94 6.43 4.91
C SER A 21 5.61 7.06 5.28
N ALA A 22 4.55 6.83 4.51
CA ALA A 22 3.21 7.35 4.76
C ALA A 22 2.61 6.74 6.03
N LEU A 23 2.75 5.44 6.28
CA LEU A 23 2.26 4.80 7.51
C LEU A 23 2.97 5.36 8.75
N VAL A 24 4.31 5.45 8.72
CA VAL A 24 5.08 5.98 9.85
C VAL A 24 4.78 7.46 10.05
N LEU A 25 4.63 8.23 8.98
CA LEU A 25 4.25 9.65 9.06
C LEU A 25 2.82 9.83 9.59
N SER A 26 1.89 8.96 9.17
CA SER A 26 0.51 8.94 9.67
C SER A 26 0.50 8.76 11.19
N ASN A 27 1.15 7.72 11.69
CA ASN A 27 1.11 7.34 13.10
C ASN A 27 1.97 8.26 13.98
N LYS A 28 3.18 8.64 13.55
CA LYS A 28 4.10 9.41 14.40
C LYS A 28 3.93 10.92 14.30
N PHE A 29 3.32 11.42 13.24
CA PHE A 29 3.29 12.85 12.96
C PHE A 29 1.88 13.39 12.72
N TYR A 30 1.11 12.83 11.79
CA TYR A 30 -0.22 13.37 11.48
C TYR A 30 -1.24 13.16 12.61
N ASP A 31 -1.15 12.05 13.36
CA ASP A 31 -1.98 11.82 14.55
C ASP A 31 -1.82 12.93 15.62
N LEU A 32 -0.69 13.66 15.62
CA LEU A 32 -0.44 14.80 16.50
C LEU A 32 -1.21 16.07 16.07
N LYS A 33 -2.00 15.98 14.99
CA LYS A 33 -2.83 17.05 14.42
C LYS A 33 -2.04 18.32 14.06
N PRO A 34 -1.01 18.22 13.18
CA PRO A 34 -0.28 19.40 12.69
C PRO A 34 -1.21 20.34 11.91
N SER A 35 -0.78 21.60 11.74
CA SER A 35 -1.53 22.60 10.97
C SER A 35 -1.73 22.17 9.52
N ALA A 36 -2.78 22.68 8.86
CA ALA A 36 -3.03 22.39 7.45
C ALA A 36 -1.83 22.72 6.56
N LYS A 37 -1.14 23.83 6.83
CA LYS A 37 0.07 24.24 6.09
C LYS A 37 1.16 23.17 6.19
N LEU A 38 1.46 22.73 7.41
CA LEU A 38 2.47 21.73 7.66
C LEU A 38 2.07 20.35 7.09
N LYS A 39 0.78 19.97 7.17
CA LYS A 39 0.24 18.74 6.57
C LYS A 39 0.48 18.68 5.05
N TYR A 40 0.15 19.74 4.33
CA TYR A 40 0.36 19.78 2.88
C TYR A 40 1.85 19.86 2.53
N ALA A 41 2.61 20.67 3.28
CA ALA A 41 4.06 20.79 3.14
C ALA A 41 4.75 19.41 3.22
N THR A 42 4.50 18.63 4.27
CA THR A 42 5.12 17.29 4.42
C THR A 42 4.63 16.29 3.39
N LEU A 43 3.39 16.42 2.90
CA LEU A 43 2.86 15.56 1.85
C LEU A 43 3.55 15.82 0.49
N GLY A 44 3.65 17.08 0.08
CA GLY A 44 4.36 17.46 -1.15
C GLY A 44 5.84 17.07 -1.09
N LEU A 45 6.49 17.31 0.07
CA LEU A 45 7.88 16.91 0.31
C LEU A 45 8.06 15.39 0.25
N LEU A 46 7.12 14.61 0.81
CA LEU A 46 7.14 13.15 0.71
C LEU A 46 7.11 12.69 -0.74
N PHE A 47 6.19 13.23 -1.56
CA PHE A 47 6.01 12.78 -2.94
C PHE A 47 7.23 13.12 -3.81
N VAL A 48 7.76 14.33 -3.69
CA VAL A 48 8.98 14.73 -4.40
C VAL A 48 10.15 13.85 -3.97
N ASN A 49 10.37 13.69 -2.66
CA ASN A 49 11.50 12.89 -2.17
C ASN A 49 11.39 11.42 -2.58
N ILE A 50 10.19 10.83 -2.60
CA ILE A 50 9.99 9.44 -3.08
C ILE A 50 10.36 9.31 -4.55
N SER A 51 9.90 10.24 -5.39
CA SER A 51 10.17 10.25 -6.83
C SER A 51 11.66 10.36 -7.15
N VAL A 52 12.41 11.20 -6.43
CA VAL A 52 13.86 11.33 -6.65
C VAL A 52 14.68 10.29 -5.88
N GLY A 53 14.14 9.77 -4.77
CA GLY A 53 14.82 8.86 -3.85
C GLY A 53 15.02 7.45 -4.41
N GLY A 54 14.33 7.08 -5.48
CA GLY A 54 14.51 5.82 -6.22
C GLY A 54 15.65 5.84 -7.25
N THR A 55 16.38 6.97 -7.39
CA THR A 55 17.41 7.14 -8.43
C THR A 55 18.81 6.64 -8.05
N LEU A 56 19.00 6.02 -6.88
CA LEU A 56 20.31 5.47 -6.51
C LEU A 56 20.58 4.10 -7.16
N THR A 57 19.54 3.41 -7.63
CA THR A 57 19.67 2.12 -8.35
C THR A 57 18.82 2.11 -9.62
N HIS A 58 19.14 1.21 -10.56
CA HIS A 58 18.50 1.17 -11.87
C HIS A 58 17.13 0.47 -11.90
N PHE A 59 16.73 -0.20 -10.83
CA PHE A 59 15.51 -1.02 -10.77
C PHE A 59 14.43 -0.44 -9.86
N ALA A 60 14.76 0.55 -9.02
CA ALA A 60 13.89 0.99 -7.94
C ALA A 60 12.79 1.96 -8.34
N ALA A 61 13.08 2.85 -9.30
CA ALA A 61 12.15 3.85 -9.79
C ALA A 61 11.62 3.45 -11.18
N PRO A 62 10.30 3.43 -11.41
CA PRO A 62 9.72 3.22 -12.74
C PRO A 62 10.37 4.06 -13.86
N PRO A 63 10.64 5.37 -13.70
CA PRO A 63 11.27 6.18 -14.76
C PRO A 63 12.69 5.75 -15.08
N VAL A 64 13.43 5.22 -14.09
CA VAL A 64 14.80 4.73 -14.29
C VAL A 64 14.77 3.36 -14.97
N LEU A 65 13.84 2.49 -14.56
CA LEU A 65 13.66 1.17 -15.18
C LEU A 65 13.39 1.30 -16.68
N MET A 66 12.55 2.27 -17.09
CA MET A 66 12.20 2.50 -18.50
C MET A 66 13.39 2.88 -19.39
N VAL A 67 14.43 3.50 -18.83
CA VAL A 67 15.61 3.92 -19.58
C VAL A 67 16.81 2.99 -19.39
N SER A 68 16.80 2.16 -18.34
CA SER A 68 17.91 1.27 -17.97
C SER A 68 18.34 0.35 -19.12
N GLY A 69 17.39 -0.33 -19.77
CA GLY A 69 17.64 -1.20 -20.92
C GLY A 69 18.03 -0.41 -22.18
N PRO A 70 17.19 0.53 -22.66
CA PRO A 70 17.47 1.28 -23.89
C PRO A 70 18.77 2.08 -23.89
N TRP A 71 19.18 2.63 -22.74
CA TRP A 71 20.39 3.45 -22.63
C TRP A 71 21.54 2.77 -21.87
N ASN A 72 21.36 1.49 -21.49
CA ASN A 72 22.33 0.68 -20.76
C ASN A 72 22.82 1.34 -19.45
N TRP A 73 21.91 1.95 -18.70
CA TRP A 73 22.20 2.60 -17.43
C TRP A 73 22.08 1.61 -16.27
N GLY A 74 23.23 1.20 -15.73
CA GLY A 74 23.31 0.34 -14.55
C GLY A 74 23.23 1.12 -13.22
N THR A 75 23.27 0.40 -12.10
CA THR A 75 23.29 0.99 -10.75
C THR A 75 24.44 1.98 -10.57
N ASP A 76 25.63 1.66 -11.06
CA ASP A 76 26.81 2.53 -10.91
C ASP A 76 26.59 3.89 -11.58
N PHE A 77 26.05 3.89 -12.80
CA PHE A 77 25.71 5.11 -13.53
C PHE A 77 24.66 5.93 -12.77
N MET A 78 23.61 5.27 -12.30
CA MET A 78 22.54 5.94 -11.54
C MET A 78 23.09 6.57 -10.27
N LEU A 79 23.95 5.87 -9.53
CA LEU A 79 24.55 6.36 -8.30
C LEU A 79 25.48 7.57 -8.54
N THR A 80 26.34 7.51 -9.57
CA THR A 80 27.33 8.57 -9.86
C THR A 80 26.73 9.79 -10.56
N HIS A 81 25.67 9.64 -11.34
CA HIS A 81 25.06 10.74 -12.09
C HIS A 81 23.81 11.32 -11.43
N PHE A 82 23.01 10.53 -10.70
CA PHE A 82 21.76 11.00 -10.08
C PHE A 82 21.74 10.84 -8.57
N GLY A 83 22.16 9.69 -8.03
CA GLY A 83 21.89 9.30 -6.64
C GLY A 83 22.41 10.27 -5.58
N TRP A 84 23.67 10.70 -5.69
CA TRP A 84 24.23 11.65 -4.71
C TRP A 84 23.63 13.07 -4.84
N LYS A 85 23.26 13.48 -6.07
CA LYS A 85 22.57 14.77 -6.33
C LYS A 85 21.17 14.74 -5.72
N ALA A 86 20.47 13.62 -5.87
CA ALA A 86 19.18 13.38 -5.25
C ALA A 86 19.26 13.42 -3.72
N LEU A 87 20.27 12.78 -3.13
CA LEU A 87 20.52 12.82 -1.69
C LEU A 87 20.72 14.25 -1.18
N ILE A 88 21.56 15.04 -1.84
CA ILE A 88 21.79 16.45 -1.47
C ILE A 88 20.48 17.24 -1.56
N GLY A 89 19.74 17.12 -2.67
CA GLY A 89 18.47 17.83 -2.83
C GLY A 89 17.42 17.45 -1.79
N ILE A 90 17.33 16.18 -1.40
CA ILE A 90 16.47 15.71 -0.30
C ILE A 90 16.91 16.34 1.02
N LEU A 91 18.22 16.35 1.34
CA LEU A 91 18.73 16.92 2.58
C LEU A 91 18.49 18.44 2.66
N VAL A 92 18.72 19.15 1.56
CA VAL A 92 18.47 20.60 1.47
C VAL A 92 16.98 20.89 1.62
N SER A 93 16.11 20.20 0.87
CA SER A 93 14.66 20.37 0.95
C SER A 93 14.13 20.10 2.37
N ASN A 94 14.55 18.98 2.97
CA ASN A 94 14.15 18.62 4.33
C ASN A 94 14.69 19.62 5.36
N GLY A 95 15.91 20.12 5.18
CA GLY A 95 16.52 21.14 6.03
C GLY A 95 15.75 22.47 5.98
N LEU A 96 15.37 22.93 4.79
CA LEU A 96 14.57 24.15 4.61
C LEU A 96 13.20 24.02 5.31
N TYR A 97 12.54 22.88 5.15
CA TYR A 97 11.25 22.61 5.80
C TYR A 97 11.40 22.54 7.32
N PHE A 98 12.45 21.89 7.81
CA PHE A 98 12.75 21.84 9.24
C PHE A 98 12.95 23.24 9.82
N ILE A 99 13.74 24.09 9.18
CA ILE A 99 14.00 25.46 9.64
C ILE A 99 12.71 26.29 9.63
N PHE A 100 11.92 26.20 8.56
CA PHE A 100 10.67 26.96 8.41
C PHE A 100 9.61 26.57 9.46
N PHE A 101 9.43 25.27 9.71
CA PHE A 101 8.43 24.74 10.64
C PHE A 101 8.97 24.43 12.05
N ARG A 102 10.22 24.80 12.38
CA ARG A 102 10.90 24.42 13.65
C ARG A 102 10.07 24.68 14.91
N ARG A 103 9.33 25.81 14.95
CA ARG A 103 8.50 26.20 16.10
C ARG A 103 7.28 25.29 16.25
N GLU A 104 6.64 24.95 15.14
CA GLU A 104 5.50 24.04 15.12
C GLU A 104 5.93 22.60 15.46
N LEU A 105 7.05 22.15 14.90
CA LEU A 105 7.65 20.85 15.22
C LEU A 105 8.01 20.73 16.70
N ALA A 106 8.57 21.78 17.31
CA ALA A 106 8.87 21.81 18.74
C ALA A 106 7.60 21.64 19.60
N ARG A 107 6.48 22.29 19.21
CA ARG A 107 5.20 22.11 19.89
C ARG A 107 4.64 20.68 19.76
N LEU A 108 4.78 20.07 18.58
CA LEU A 108 4.34 18.70 18.34
C LEU A 108 5.17 17.67 19.13
N GLN A 109 6.44 17.98 19.43
CA GLN A 109 7.32 17.13 20.23
C GLN A 109 6.78 16.88 21.64
N GLU A 110 6.16 17.89 22.27
CA GLU A 110 5.53 17.74 23.58
C GLU A 110 4.35 16.77 23.53
N GLY A 111 3.48 16.90 22.53
CA GLY A 111 2.36 15.97 22.30
C GLY A 111 2.83 14.54 22.00
N PHE A 112 3.90 14.41 21.23
CA PHE A 112 4.52 13.11 20.94
C PHE A 112 5.09 12.45 22.20
N ALA A 113 5.75 13.21 23.08
CA ALA A 113 6.30 12.71 24.33
C ALA A 113 5.19 12.20 25.26
N LEU A 114 4.07 12.94 25.37
CA LEU A 114 2.91 12.52 26.16
C LEU A 114 2.28 11.22 25.60
N ARG A 115 2.10 11.13 24.29
CA ARG A 115 1.58 9.91 23.65
C ARG A 115 2.49 8.72 23.88
N THR A 116 3.79 8.88 23.63
CA THR A 116 4.77 7.79 23.81
C THR A 116 4.78 7.31 25.27
N LEU A 117 4.61 8.22 26.23
CA LEU A 117 4.47 7.85 27.64
C LEU A 117 3.20 7.06 27.90
N LYS A 118 2.06 7.47 27.32
CA LYS A 118 0.78 6.75 27.40
C LYS A 118 0.90 5.34 26.82
N ASP A 119 1.43 5.21 25.60
CA ASP A 119 1.61 3.91 24.90
C ASP A 119 2.53 2.98 25.72
N ARG A 120 3.57 3.54 26.37
CA ARG A 120 4.47 2.80 27.26
C ARG A 120 3.79 2.34 28.55
N ILE A 121 2.84 3.10 29.07
CA ILE A 121 2.03 2.72 30.23
C ILE A 121 1.06 1.61 29.82
N GLU A 122 0.34 1.76 28.71
CA GLU A 122 -0.62 0.77 28.24
C GLU A 122 0.07 -0.57 27.93
N SER A 123 1.14 -0.57 27.14
CA SER A 123 1.89 -1.80 26.79
C SER A 123 2.48 -2.52 28.00
N LYS A 124 2.98 -1.78 29.00
CA LYS A 124 3.67 -2.36 30.17
C LYS A 124 2.73 -2.79 31.30
N TYR A 125 1.57 -2.13 31.47
CA TYR A 125 0.68 -2.39 32.60
C TYR A 125 -0.66 -3.06 32.19
N VAL A 126 -1.08 -2.91 30.93
CA VAL A 126 -2.32 -3.48 30.37
C VAL A 126 -1.96 -4.34 29.14
N THR A 127 -1.10 -5.32 29.36
CA THR A 127 -0.64 -6.19 28.27
C THR A 127 -1.79 -7.05 27.75
N LEU A 128 -1.88 -7.19 26.43
CA LEU A 128 -2.88 -7.98 25.71
C LEU A 128 -3.03 -9.39 26.29
N VAL A 129 -1.92 -10.02 26.69
CA VAL A 129 -1.87 -11.32 27.39
C VAL A 129 -2.72 -11.34 28.68
N ARG A 130 -2.71 -10.25 29.45
CA ARG A 130 -3.50 -10.16 30.69
C ARG A 130 -4.98 -10.02 30.38
N ILE A 131 -5.34 -9.16 29.42
CA ILE A 131 -6.73 -8.98 28.98
C ILE A 131 -7.26 -10.30 28.41
N GLN A 132 -6.49 -10.98 27.57
CA GLN A 132 -6.85 -12.27 26.98
C GLN A 132 -7.20 -13.28 28.08
N LYS A 133 -6.35 -13.38 29.11
CA LYS A 133 -6.56 -14.30 30.23
C LYS A 133 -7.84 -13.99 31.03
N GLU A 134 -8.16 -12.71 31.23
CA GLU A 134 -9.43 -12.31 31.85
C GLU A 134 -10.62 -12.71 30.96
N PHE A 135 -10.55 -12.48 29.64
CA PHE A 135 -11.60 -12.90 28.70
C PHE A 135 -11.76 -14.43 28.60
N ASP A 136 -10.66 -15.18 28.62
CA ASP A 136 -10.67 -16.64 28.67
C ASP A 136 -11.36 -17.14 29.95
N SER A 137 -11.14 -16.45 31.08
CA SER A 137 -11.83 -16.78 32.33
C SER A 137 -13.34 -16.47 32.28
N ILE A 138 -13.74 -15.41 31.58
CA ILE A 138 -15.15 -15.08 31.32
C ILE A 138 -15.78 -16.14 30.42
N LYS A 139 -15.10 -16.55 29.34
CA LYS A 139 -15.56 -17.64 28.45
C LYS A 139 -15.83 -18.91 29.27
N ALA A 140 -14.88 -19.32 30.10
CA ALA A 140 -15.01 -20.49 30.95
C ALA A 140 -16.18 -20.36 31.95
N ALA A 141 -16.41 -19.17 32.51
CA ALA A 141 -17.54 -18.92 33.41
C ALA A 141 -18.90 -18.97 32.70
N VAL A 142 -18.99 -18.46 31.46
CA VAL A 142 -20.21 -18.51 30.64
C VAL A 142 -20.50 -19.91 30.14
N GLU A 143 -19.48 -20.68 29.76
CA GLU A 143 -19.64 -22.09 29.37
C GLU A 143 -20.05 -22.98 30.56
N ALA A 144 -19.68 -22.60 31.79
CA ALA A 144 -20.13 -23.28 33.00
C ALA A 144 -21.61 -22.99 33.36
N ASP A 145 -22.19 -21.90 32.86
CA ASP A 145 -23.61 -21.58 33.01
C ASP A 145 -24.43 -22.20 31.86
N THR A 146 -24.67 -23.51 31.97
CA THR A 146 -25.37 -24.31 30.95
C THR A 146 -26.77 -23.79 30.62
N ASN A 147 -27.45 -23.14 31.59
CA ASN A 147 -28.82 -22.66 31.41
C ASN A 147 -28.95 -21.61 30.30
N ILE A 148 -27.94 -20.75 30.11
CA ILE A 148 -27.99 -19.68 29.10
C ILE A 148 -27.83 -20.25 27.70
N LEU A 149 -26.82 -21.10 27.50
CA LEU A 149 -26.55 -21.73 26.21
C LEU A 149 -27.67 -22.70 25.80
N GLU A 150 -28.19 -23.48 26.74
CA GLU A 150 -29.33 -24.37 26.51
C GLU A 150 -30.58 -23.57 26.14
N SER A 151 -30.91 -22.49 26.87
CA SER A 151 -32.09 -21.67 26.57
C SER A 151 -32.03 -21.02 25.18
N ILE A 152 -30.85 -20.55 24.77
CA ILE A 152 -30.64 -19.98 23.43
C ILE A 152 -30.77 -21.08 22.36
N SER A 153 -30.16 -22.24 22.59
CA SER A 153 -30.23 -23.38 21.69
C SER A 153 -31.69 -23.85 21.48
N GLU A 154 -32.44 -24.04 22.57
CA GLU A 154 -33.85 -24.48 22.52
C GLU A 154 -34.75 -23.50 21.76
N LYS A 155 -34.64 -22.19 22.06
CA LYS A 155 -35.41 -21.17 21.33
C LYS A 155 -35.05 -21.12 19.86
N THR A 156 -33.78 -21.32 19.54
CA THR A 156 -33.29 -21.34 18.15
C THR A 156 -33.87 -22.52 17.40
N GLU A 157 -33.85 -23.73 17.99
CA GLU A 157 -34.44 -24.93 17.37
C GLU A 157 -35.96 -24.80 17.18
N LEU A 158 -36.68 -24.27 18.17
CA LEU A 158 -38.12 -24.00 18.06
C LEU A 158 -38.45 -23.09 16.86
N LEU A 159 -37.71 -22.00 16.70
CA LEU A 159 -37.88 -21.08 15.57
C LEU A 159 -37.56 -21.74 14.23
N LEU A 160 -36.51 -22.57 14.19
CA LEU A 160 -36.11 -23.28 12.97
C LEU A 160 -37.16 -24.30 12.54
N VAL A 161 -37.75 -25.05 13.47
CA VAL A 161 -38.87 -25.97 13.19
C VAL A 161 -40.06 -25.20 12.62
N LEU A 162 -40.44 -24.07 13.22
CA LEU A 162 -41.55 -23.24 12.72
C LEU A 162 -41.29 -22.68 11.32
N ILE A 163 -40.04 -22.27 11.02
CA ILE A 163 -39.65 -21.82 9.68
C ILE A 163 -39.74 -22.98 8.69
N ARG A 164 -39.23 -24.15 9.05
CA ARG A 164 -39.24 -25.35 8.21
C ARG A 164 -40.66 -25.74 7.84
N GLU A 165 -41.54 -25.90 8.83
CA GLU A 165 -42.95 -26.28 8.62
C GLU A 165 -43.70 -25.28 7.74
N ARG A 166 -43.47 -23.97 7.96
CA ARG A 166 -44.07 -22.91 7.16
C ARG A 166 -43.64 -22.99 5.70
N MET A 167 -42.33 -23.15 5.45
CA MET A 167 -41.79 -23.23 4.10
C MET A 167 -42.22 -24.52 3.39
N GLU A 168 -42.18 -25.66 4.09
CA GLU A 168 -42.62 -26.95 3.55
C GLU A 168 -44.09 -26.88 3.13
N LYS A 169 -44.97 -26.34 3.98
CA LYS A 169 -46.41 -26.19 3.69
C LYS A 169 -46.69 -25.32 2.46
N GLU A 170 -45.82 -24.35 2.17
CA GLU A 170 -45.94 -23.47 1.00
C GLU A 170 -45.42 -24.11 -0.29
N LEU A 171 -44.34 -24.91 -0.19
CA LEU A 171 -43.64 -25.51 -1.33
C LEU A 171 -44.24 -26.84 -1.79
N LEU A 172 -44.71 -27.68 -0.84
CA LEU A 172 -45.22 -29.02 -1.14
C LEU A 172 -46.33 -29.05 -2.20
N PRO A 173 -47.35 -28.16 -2.14
CA PRO A 173 -48.43 -28.15 -3.13
C PRO A 173 -47.96 -27.75 -4.53
N LYS A 174 -47.01 -26.80 -4.60
CA LYS A 174 -46.48 -26.27 -5.87
C LYS A 174 -45.66 -27.34 -6.61
N LEU A 175 -44.79 -28.05 -5.90
CA LEU A 175 -43.91 -29.06 -6.47
C LEU A 175 -44.64 -30.39 -6.75
N LYS A 176 -45.67 -30.74 -5.97
CA LYS A 176 -46.56 -31.86 -6.30
C LYS A 176 -47.32 -31.64 -7.61
N ALA A 177 -47.71 -30.40 -7.92
CA ALA A 177 -48.37 -30.07 -9.18
C ALA A 177 -47.46 -30.27 -10.42
N GLU A 178 -46.14 -30.31 -10.22
CA GLU A 178 -45.14 -30.62 -11.26
C GLU A 178 -44.91 -32.14 -11.44
N GLY A 179 -45.64 -32.99 -10.72
CA GLY A 179 -45.55 -34.45 -10.82
C GLY A 179 -44.35 -35.08 -10.11
N ILE A 180 -43.66 -34.32 -9.25
CA ILE A 180 -42.52 -34.81 -8.45
C ILE A 180 -43.03 -35.59 -7.24
N ASP A 181 -42.38 -36.71 -6.95
CA ASP A 181 -42.72 -37.56 -5.79
C ASP A 181 -42.54 -36.80 -4.47
N GLU A 182 -43.50 -36.97 -3.56
CA GLU A 182 -43.52 -36.27 -2.27
C GLU A 182 -42.31 -36.60 -1.39
N SER A 183 -41.84 -37.85 -1.41
CA SER A 183 -40.70 -38.26 -0.58
C SER A 183 -39.41 -37.56 -1.02
N LEU A 184 -39.22 -37.44 -2.33
CA LEU A 184 -38.10 -36.73 -2.94
C LEU A 184 -38.14 -35.22 -2.65
N ILE A 185 -39.33 -34.60 -2.70
CA ILE A 185 -39.49 -33.19 -2.34
C ILE A 185 -39.08 -32.95 -0.89
N ARG A 186 -39.58 -33.79 0.04
CA ARG A 186 -39.28 -33.66 1.47
C ARG A 186 -37.80 -33.88 1.76
N GLU A 187 -37.18 -34.90 1.17
CA GLU A 187 -35.75 -35.16 1.35
C GLU A 187 -34.88 -34.01 0.78
N ALA A 188 -35.20 -33.51 -0.42
CA ALA A 188 -34.47 -32.40 -1.04
C ALA A 188 -34.63 -31.10 -0.25
N PHE A 189 -35.84 -30.82 0.22
CA PHE A 189 -36.12 -29.67 1.08
C PHE A 189 -35.36 -29.77 2.40
N GLU A 190 -35.38 -30.93 3.07
CA GLU A 190 -34.68 -31.13 4.35
C GLU A 190 -33.17 -30.92 4.19
N LYS A 191 -32.54 -31.53 3.17
CA LYS A 191 -31.11 -31.33 2.89
C LYS A 191 -30.79 -29.86 2.66
N ARG A 192 -31.59 -29.17 1.85
CA ARG A 192 -31.37 -27.76 1.55
C ARG A 192 -31.62 -26.86 2.77
N PHE A 193 -32.60 -27.19 3.58
CA PHE A 193 -32.91 -26.48 4.81
C PHE A 193 -31.74 -26.61 5.79
N GLU A 194 -31.20 -27.81 5.99
CA GLU A 194 -30.04 -28.07 6.85
C GLU A 194 -28.77 -27.34 6.38
N GLU A 195 -28.49 -27.31 5.07
CA GLU A 195 -27.38 -26.53 4.51
C GLU A 195 -27.51 -25.03 4.84
N ILE A 196 -28.71 -24.48 4.68
CA ILE A 196 -28.99 -23.07 4.96
C ILE A 196 -28.94 -22.83 6.48
N ARG A 197 -29.53 -23.72 7.28
CA ARG A 197 -29.55 -23.68 8.74
C ARG A 197 -28.14 -23.59 9.29
N LEU A 198 -27.27 -24.55 8.93
CA LEU A 198 -25.88 -24.57 9.39
C LEU A 198 -25.12 -23.31 8.98
N ARG A 199 -25.29 -22.86 7.73
CA ARG A 199 -24.64 -21.63 7.24
C ARG A 199 -25.11 -20.38 8.00
N LYS A 200 -26.39 -20.30 8.36
CA LYS A 200 -26.97 -19.17 9.08
C LYS A 200 -26.60 -19.19 10.56
N ILE A 201 -26.62 -20.35 11.21
CA ILE A 201 -26.17 -20.50 12.60
C ILE A 201 -24.70 -20.12 12.72
N ARG A 202 -23.81 -20.62 11.83
CA ARG A 202 -22.39 -20.20 11.81
C ARG A 202 -22.23 -18.68 11.71
N LYS A 203 -23.10 -17.98 10.97
CA LYS A 203 -23.02 -16.53 10.78
C LYS A 203 -23.56 -15.73 11.98
N TYR A 204 -24.71 -16.12 12.52
CA TYR A 204 -25.46 -15.31 13.49
C TYR A 204 -25.34 -15.80 14.93
N LEU A 205 -25.18 -17.10 15.14
CA LEU A 205 -25.17 -17.75 16.45
C LEU A 205 -24.08 -18.85 16.54
N PRO A 206 -22.80 -18.54 16.24
CA PRO A 206 -21.74 -19.54 16.26
C PRO A 206 -21.53 -20.18 17.64
N GLY A 207 -21.85 -19.46 18.73
CA GLY A 207 -21.70 -19.98 20.10
C GLY A 207 -22.60 -21.17 20.44
N VAL A 208 -23.70 -21.36 19.70
CA VAL A 208 -24.63 -22.51 19.88
C VAL A 208 -24.06 -23.79 19.27
N LEU A 209 -23.10 -23.67 18.34
CA LEU A 209 -22.46 -24.83 17.71
C LEU A 209 -21.35 -25.39 18.61
N PRO A 210 -21.12 -26.72 18.56
CA PRO A 210 -19.88 -27.35 19.01
C PRO A 210 -18.63 -26.69 18.40
N GLU A 211 -17.51 -26.65 19.13
CA GLU A 211 -16.30 -25.90 18.74
C GLU A 211 -15.76 -26.28 17.36
N ASP A 212 -15.85 -27.55 16.96
CA ASP A 212 -15.41 -28.08 15.67
C ASP A 212 -16.28 -27.61 14.48
N MET A 213 -17.52 -27.20 14.75
CA MET A 213 -18.47 -26.72 13.74
C MET A 213 -18.55 -25.19 13.66
N ARG A 214 -17.90 -24.48 14.59
CA ARG A 214 -17.82 -23.01 14.60
C ARG A 214 -17.00 -22.51 13.40
N PRO A 215 -17.36 -21.37 12.80
CA PRO A 215 -16.49 -20.75 11.81
C PRO A 215 -15.17 -20.33 12.46
N GLU A 216 -14.08 -20.41 11.70
CA GLU A 216 -12.80 -19.83 12.11
C GLU A 216 -12.97 -18.33 12.33
N PHE A 217 -12.52 -17.83 13.48
CA PHE A 217 -12.59 -16.40 13.77
C PHE A 217 -11.53 -15.66 12.97
N THR A 218 -11.97 -14.86 12.01
CA THR A 218 -11.10 -13.94 11.27
C THR A 218 -11.25 -12.54 11.83
N ASP A 219 -10.23 -12.06 12.55
CA ASP A 219 -10.21 -10.69 13.04
C ASP A 219 -10.25 -9.70 11.85
N PRO A 220 -11.24 -8.79 11.76
CA PRO A 220 -11.28 -7.77 10.73
C PRO A 220 -10.12 -6.77 10.83
N ASP A 221 -9.58 -6.54 12.02
CA ASP A 221 -8.50 -5.58 12.30
C ASP A 221 -7.11 -6.25 12.43
N TRP A 222 -6.98 -7.49 11.97
CA TRP A 222 -5.74 -8.30 12.01
C TRP A 222 -4.47 -7.54 11.56
N ASP A 223 -4.60 -6.68 10.54
CA ASP A 223 -3.49 -5.93 9.93
C ASP A 223 -3.11 -4.67 10.72
N LYS A 224 -3.89 -4.31 11.75
CA LYS A 224 -3.67 -3.14 12.63
C LYS A 224 -3.10 -3.51 13.99
N ARG A 225 -2.78 -4.78 14.22
CA ARG A 225 -2.24 -5.25 15.50
C ARG A 225 -0.83 -4.70 15.76
N GLU A 226 -0.50 -4.53 17.03
CA GLU A 226 0.82 -4.09 17.50
C GLU A 226 1.69 -5.25 17.99
N ASP A 227 1.27 -6.49 17.73
CA ASP A 227 2.01 -7.67 18.16
C ASP A 227 3.39 -7.75 17.49
N PRO A 228 4.45 -8.10 18.25
CA PRO A 228 5.78 -8.21 17.69
C PRO A 228 5.86 -9.38 16.69
N VAL A 229 6.35 -9.10 15.49
CA VAL A 229 6.65 -10.13 14.49
C VAL A 229 7.92 -10.90 14.91
N PRO A 230 7.92 -12.24 14.93
CA PRO A 230 9.12 -13.01 15.26
C PRO A 230 10.29 -12.69 14.31
N ASN A 231 11.47 -12.46 14.88
CA ASN A 231 12.67 -12.05 14.13
C ASN A 231 13.03 -12.98 12.96
N TRP A 232 12.76 -14.28 13.09
CA TRP A 232 13.03 -15.26 12.03
C TRP A 232 12.11 -15.06 10.81
N VAL A 233 10.84 -14.67 11.01
CA VAL A 233 9.90 -14.35 9.92
C VAL A 233 10.41 -13.14 9.16
N THR A 234 10.85 -12.11 9.88
CA THR A 234 11.47 -10.91 9.30
C THR A 234 12.73 -11.25 8.50
N ALA A 235 13.60 -12.11 9.02
CA ALA A 235 14.81 -12.54 8.33
C ALA A 235 14.48 -13.26 7.01
N VAL A 236 13.46 -14.13 7.00
CA VAL A 236 13.01 -14.82 5.78
C VAL A 236 12.44 -13.82 4.76
N HIS A 237 11.71 -12.79 5.17
CA HIS A 237 11.24 -11.74 4.26
C HIS A 237 12.41 -10.99 3.60
N ILE A 238 13.41 -10.61 4.40
CA ILE A 238 14.62 -9.94 3.89
C ILE A 238 15.34 -10.84 2.89
N LEU A 239 15.42 -12.14 3.16
CA LEU A 239 16.02 -13.11 2.25
C LEU A 239 15.24 -13.21 0.93
N PHE A 240 13.91 -13.31 0.96
CA PHE A 240 13.09 -13.29 -0.26
C PHE A 240 13.21 -12.00 -1.04
N MET A 241 13.31 -10.86 -0.36
CA MET A 241 13.54 -9.57 -0.99
C MET A 241 14.89 -9.54 -1.72
N ALA A 242 15.96 -9.96 -1.06
CA ALA A 242 17.29 -10.07 -1.66
C ALA A 242 17.30 -11.06 -2.84
N TRP A 243 16.68 -12.23 -2.69
CA TRP A 243 16.50 -13.21 -3.76
C TRP A 243 15.81 -12.62 -4.98
N THR A 244 14.73 -11.87 -4.76
CA THR A 244 13.95 -11.23 -5.82
C THR A 244 14.78 -10.20 -6.58
N ILE A 245 15.57 -9.40 -5.88
CA ILE A 245 16.45 -8.39 -6.49
C ILE A 245 17.56 -9.05 -7.31
N ILE A 246 18.26 -10.03 -6.74
CA ILE A 246 19.38 -10.72 -7.41
C ILE A 246 18.90 -11.47 -8.65
N ASN A 247 17.73 -12.10 -8.58
CA ASN A 247 17.18 -12.92 -9.66
C ASN A 247 16.16 -12.16 -10.53
N ALA A 248 16.09 -10.82 -10.45
CA ALA A 248 15.11 -10.03 -11.20
C ALA A 248 15.19 -10.23 -12.73
N HIS A 249 16.37 -10.57 -13.25
CA HIS A 249 16.59 -10.85 -14.68
C HIS A 249 16.33 -12.32 -15.07
N HIS A 250 16.13 -13.21 -14.10
CA HIS A 250 15.89 -14.64 -14.31
C HIS A 250 14.44 -15.00 -13.99
N THR A 251 13.56 -14.88 -14.97
CA THR A 251 12.10 -15.03 -14.81
C THR A 251 11.70 -16.32 -14.09
N GLN A 252 12.37 -17.45 -14.37
CA GLN A 252 12.05 -18.73 -13.72
C GLN A 252 12.34 -18.70 -12.21
N LEU A 253 13.51 -18.20 -11.80
CA LEU A 253 13.92 -18.10 -10.40
C LEU A 253 13.11 -17.04 -9.65
N PHE A 254 12.77 -15.95 -10.32
CA PHE A 254 11.88 -14.92 -9.80
C PHE A 254 10.49 -15.50 -9.49
N VAL A 255 9.84 -16.15 -10.46
CA VAL A 255 8.50 -16.74 -10.29
C VAL A 255 8.53 -17.82 -9.23
N LEU A 256 9.54 -18.70 -9.22
CA LEU A 256 9.71 -19.73 -8.20
C LEU A 256 9.84 -19.12 -6.79
N GLY A 257 10.70 -18.09 -6.64
CA GLY A 257 10.90 -17.37 -5.38
C GLY A 257 9.61 -16.71 -4.88
N LEU A 258 8.85 -16.07 -5.78
CA LEU A 258 7.57 -15.47 -5.45
C LEU A 258 6.54 -16.52 -4.97
N LEU A 259 6.42 -17.65 -5.69
CA LEU A 259 5.48 -18.72 -5.31
C LEU A 259 5.85 -19.32 -3.94
N PHE A 260 7.13 -19.55 -3.69
CA PHE A 260 7.59 -20.04 -2.39
C PHE A 260 7.34 -19.01 -1.28
N PHE A 261 7.58 -17.72 -1.55
CA PHE A 261 7.25 -16.65 -0.61
C PHE A 261 5.76 -16.61 -0.27
N LEU A 262 4.86 -16.76 -1.26
CA LEU A 262 3.42 -16.82 -1.01
C LEU A 262 3.04 -18.05 -0.17
N GLY A 263 3.64 -19.21 -0.45
CA GLY A 263 3.45 -20.41 0.38
C GLY A 263 3.95 -20.22 1.81
N PHE A 264 5.14 -19.64 1.97
CA PHE A 264 5.68 -19.25 3.27
C PHE A 264 4.74 -18.31 4.01
N ALA A 265 4.22 -17.29 3.33
CA ALA A 265 3.34 -16.29 3.91
C ALA A 265 2.00 -16.89 4.37
N GLN A 266 1.48 -17.86 3.63
CA GLN A 266 0.28 -18.60 4.00
C GLN A 266 0.51 -19.44 5.26
N ILE A 267 1.65 -20.15 5.35
CA ILE A 267 1.99 -21.00 6.51
C ILE A 267 2.24 -20.15 7.76
N THR A 268 2.83 -18.97 7.58
CA THR A 268 3.20 -18.06 8.68
C THR A 268 2.18 -16.94 8.91
N ALA A 269 0.97 -17.06 8.33
CA ALA A 269 -0.12 -16.10 8.47
C ALA A 269 -0.43 -15.69 9.93
N PRO A 270 -0.36 -16.58 10.95
CA PRO A 270 -0.56 -16.19 12.35
C PRO A 270 0.43 -15.13 12.86
N TYR A 271 1.62 -15.03 12.25
CA TYR A 271 2.70 -14.17 12.72
C TYR A 271 2.87 -12.88 11.92
N GLN A 272 2.08 -12.67 10.86
CA GLN A 272 2.21 -11.50 9.99
C GLN A 272 0.87 -10.93 9.49
N ASN A 273 0.95 -9.79 8.81
CA ASN A 273 -0.19 -9.14 8.17
C ASN A 273 -0.53 -9.81 6.84
N ARG A 274 -1.77 -9.64 6.39
CA ARG A 274 -2.25 -10.17 5.12
C ARG A 274 -1.53 -9.48 3.96
N ILE A 275 -1.16 -10.27 2.96
CA ILE A 275 -0.54 -9.76 1.73
C ILE A 275 -1.64 -9.16 0.83
N ASN A 276 -1.45 -7.91 0.40
CA ASN A 276 -2.30 -7.28 -0.62
C ASN A 276 -1.51 -7.08 -1.91
N LEU A 277 -1.77 -7.92 -2.91
CA LEU A 277 -1.12 -7.86 -4.23
C LEU A 277 -1.77 -6.86 -5.19
N GLN A 278 -2.97 -6.36 -4.89
CA GLN A 278 -3.74 -5.53 -5.82
C GLN A 278 -2.99 -4.28 -6.28
N PRO A 279 -2.38 -3.45 -5.40
CA PRO A 279 -1.63 -2.27 -5.84
C PRO A 279 -0.45 -2.63 -6.75
N ALA A 280 0.30 -3.68 -6.41
CA ALA A 280 1.45 -4.13 -7.20
C ALA A 280 1.02 -4.62 -8.60
N MET A 281 -0.08 -5.38 -8.69
CA MET A 281 -0.61 -5.83 -9.98
C MET A 281 -1.12 -4.68 -10.84
N LEU A 282 -1.80 -3.70 -10.24
CA LEU A 282 -2.27 -2.51 -10.98
C LEU A 282 -1.10 -1.70 -11.56
N VAL A 283 0.00 -1.54 -10.80
CA VAL A 283 1.24 -0.94 -11.32
C VAL A 283 1.82 -1.78 -12.45
N GLY A 284 1.86 -3.10 -12.30
CA GLY A 284 2.30 -4.01 -13.37
C GLY A 284 1.49 -3.87 -14.66
N PHE A 285 0.15 -3.84 -14.56
CA PHE A 285 -0.73 -3.62 -15.72
C PHE A 285 -0.55 -2.23 -16.34
N PHE A 286 -0.33 -1.21 -15.51
CA PHE A 286 -0.03 0.14 -15.99
C PHE A 286 1.27 0.17 -16.81
N LEU A 287 2.37 -0.38 -16.28
CA LEU A 287 3.65 -0.44 -16.99
C LEU A 287 3.56 -1.30 -18.26
N ALA A 288 2.84 -2.43 -18.22
CA ALA A 288 2.61 -3.25 -19.41
C ALA A 288 1.79 -2.49 -20.48
N GLY A 289 0.74 -1.79 -20.07
CA GLY A 289 -0.04 -0.92 -20.96
C GLY A 289 0.81 0.16 -21.60
N LEU A 290 1.71 0.77 -20.82
CA LEU A 290 2.67 1.78 -21.27
C LEU A 290 3.69 1.22 -22.26
N VAL A 291 4.25 0.04 -22.04
CA VAL A 291 5.18 -0.58 -23.00
C VAL A 291 4.46 -0.96 -24.30
N ILE A 292 3.26 -1.56 -24.22
CA ILE A 292 2.50 -2.03 -25.39
C ILE A 292 1.93 -0.85 -26.21
N HIS A 293 1.31 0.12 -25.55
CA HIS A 293 0.58 1.22 -26.22
C HIS A 293 1.35 2.54 -26.23
N GLY A 294 2.41 2.70 -25.43
CA GLY A 294 3.14 3.96 -25.31
C GLY A 294 3.77 4.40 -26.62
N GLY A 295 4.15 3.47 -27.50
CA GLY A 295 4.59 3.83 -28.87
C GLY A 295 3.58 4.69 -29.63
N LEU A 296 2.28 4.51 -29.36
CA LEU A 296 1.20 5.32 -29.95
C LEU A 296 1.16 6.76 -29.43
N GLN A 297 1.87 7.10 -28.34
CA GLN A 297 1.98 8.46 -27.81
C GLN A 297 3.19 9.21 -28.36
N GLY A 298 4.06 8.54 -29.12
CA GLY A 298 5.28 9.16 -29.66
C GLY A 298 5.02 10.33 -30.61
N TRP A 299 3.87 10.39 -31.30
CA TRP A 299 3.59 11.38 -32.35
C TRP A 299 3.62 12.84 -31.87
N TRP A 300 3.30 13.11 -30.61
CA TRP A 300 3.31 14.48 -30.06
C TRP A 300 4.47 14.71 -29.08
N ILE A 301 4.86 13.71 -28.29
CA ILE A 301 5.96 13.86 -27.32
C ILE A 301 7.33 13.89 -28.01
N ALA A 302 7.57 13.05 -29.01
CA ALA A 302 8.88 12.99 -29.65
C ALA A 302 9.29 14.30 -30.32
N PRO A 303 8.41 15.00 -31.08
CA PRO A 303 8.73 16.33 -31.61
C PRO A 303 8.94 17.39 -30.53
N VAL A 304 8.15 17.33 -29.44
CA VAL A 304 8.28 18.28 -28.32
C VAL A 304 9.61 18.09 -27.62
N LEU A 305 9.95 16.87 -27.19
CA LEU A 305 11.22 16.61 -26.48
C LEU A 305 12.43 16.77 -27.40
N GLY A 306 12.35 16.34 -28.66
CA GLY A 306 13.46 16.40 -29.62
C GLY A 306 13.81 17.81 -30.11
N SER A 307 12.88 18.78 -29.98
CA SER A 307 13.14 20.18 -30.38
C SER A 307 13.75 21.04 -29.27
N LEU A 308 13.76 20.54 -28.02
CA LEU A 308 14.21 21.29 -26.86
C LEU A 308 15.69 21.07 -26.59
N LYS A 309 16.38 22.14 -26.19
CA LYS A 309 17.75 22.10 -25.64
C LYS A 309 17.70 21.65 -24.18
N GLU A 310 18.85 21.36 -23.58
CA GLU A 310 19.00 20.81 -22.22
C GLU A 310 18.12 21.47 -21.15
N PHE A 311 18.22 22.79 -20.95
CA PHE A 311 17.43 23.48 -19.91
C PHE A 311 15.92 23.46 -20.19
N PRO A 312 15.41 23.89 -21.37
CA PRO A 312 13.99 23.78 -21.70
C PRO A 312 13.45 22.35 -21.64
N LEU A 313 14.28 21.36 -21.98
CA LEU A 313 13.93 19.95 -21.95
C LEU A 313 13.74 19.44 -20.52
N MET A 314 14.66 19.76 -19.61
CA MET A 314 14.54 19.41 -18.20
C MET A 314 13.30 20.06 -17.58
N LEU A 315 13.08 21.36 -17.82
CA LEU A 315 11.90 22.07 -17.33
C LEU A 315 10.60 21.51 -17.93
N GLY A 316 10.60 21.27 -19.24
CA GLY A 316 9.47 20.67 -19.96
C GLY A 316 9.14 19.28 -19.41
N ALA A 317 10.13 18.43 -19.19
CA ALA A 317 9.95 17.10 -18.61
C ALA A 317 9.39 17.17 -17.18
N THR A 318 9.87 18.11 -16.33
CA THR A 318 9.31 18.34 -14.98
C THR A 318 7.84 18.73 -15.04
N ILE A 319 7.48 19.69 -15.89
CA ILE A 319 6.09 20.16 -16.00
C ILE A 319 5.19 19.07 -16.59
N LEU A 320 5.60 18.43 -17.69
CA LEU A 320 4.83 17.38 -18.35
C LEU A 320 4.58 16.19 -17.43
N THR A 321 5.56 15.86 -16.57
CA THR A 321 5.40 14.84 -15.53
C THR A 321 4.42 15.25 -14.43
N GLY A 322 4.17 16.55 -14.20
CA GLY A 322 3.07 16.94 -13.32
C GLY A 322 1.69 16.47 -13.82
N PHE A 323 1.54 16.33 -15.15
CA PHE A 323 0.28 15.97 -15.80
C PHE A 323 0.25 14.54 -16.38
N ASN A 324 1.40 13.87 -16.40
CA ASN A 324 1.60 12.53 -16.93
C ASN A 324 2.44 11.72 -15.93
N ASP A 325 2.46 10.40 -16.05
CA ASP A 325 3.34 9.60 -15.20
C ASP A 325 4.84 9.76 -15.58
N ASN A 326 5.72 9.78 -14.59
CA ASN A 326 7.16 9.92 -14.77
C ASN A 326 7.78 8.81 -15.66
N ALA A 327 7.25 7.58 -15.59
CA ALA A 327 7.69 6.46 -16.42
C ALA A 327 7.27 6.65 -17.88
N ALA A 328 6.15 7.33 -18.14
CA ALA A 328 5.71 7.63 -19.50
C ALA A 328 6.64 8.62 -20.18
N ILE A 329 7.00 9.71 -19.49
CA ILE A 329 7.89 10.74 -20.05
C ILE A 329 9.28 10.15 -20.37
N THR A 330 9.82 9.34 -19.46
CA THR A 330 11.12 8.69 -19.66
C THR A 330 11.08 7.61 -20.73
N TYR A 331 10.09 6.73 -20.74
CA TYR A 331 9.92 5.73 -21.82
C TYR A 331 9.83 6.38 -23.20
N LEU A 332 8.98 7.40 -23.35
CA LEU A 332 8.80 8.06 -24.64
C LEU A 332 10.05 8.78 -25.12
N SER A 333 10.88 9.28 -24.20
CA SER A 333 12.18 9.85 -24.56
C SER A 333 13.15 8.83 -25.14
N THR A 334 13.02 7.54 -24.80
CA THR A 334 13.83 6.47 -25.42
C THR A 334 13.47 6.24 -26.88
N LEU A 335 12.29 6.69 -27.32
CA LEU A 335 11.85 6.59 -28.72
C LEU A 335 12.37 7.74 -29.59
N VAL A 336 12.94 8.79 -28.99
CA VAL A 336 13.49 9.94 -29.73
C VAL A 336 14.87 9.57 -30.28
N PRO A 337 15.08 9.56 -31.61
CA PRO A 337 16.36 9.19 -32.19
C PRO A 337 17.44 10.25 -31.88
N ASN A 338 18.70 9.79 -31.78
CA ASN A 338 19.88 10.65 -31.58
C ASN A 338 19.84 11.54 -30.33
N PHE A 339 19.20 11.08 -29.26
CA PHE A 339 19.25 11.76 -27.96
C PHE A 339 20.68 11.76 -27.42
N THR A 340 21.28 12.95 -27.30
CA THR A 340 22.62 13.11 -26.72
C THR A 340 22.60 12.79 -25.22
N ASP A 341 23.74 12.46 -24.62
CA ASP A 341 23.78 12.05 -23.22
C ASP A 341 23.36 13.17 -22.25
N SER A 342 23.61 14.43 -22.60
CA SER A 342 23.13 15.58 -21.82
C SER A 342 21.61 15.73 -21.88
N LEU A 343 20.99 15.47 -23.05
CA LEU A 343 19.53 15.48 -23.20
C LEU A 343 18.87 14.29 -22.48
N LYS A 344 19.50 13.10 -22.51
CA LYS A 344 19.06 11.93 -21.74
C LYS A 344 19.05 12.25 -20.25
N TYR A 345 20.13 12.84 -19.74
CA TYR A 345 20.22 13.27 -18.35
C TYR A 345 19.13 14.31 -18.03
N ALA A 346 18.98 15.35 -18.85
CA ALA A 346 18.01 16.42 -18.66
C ALA A 346 16.56 15.91 -18.59
N VAL A 347 16.14 14.99 -19.48
CA VAL A 347 14.79 14.42 -19.43
C VAL A 347 14.57 13.61 -18.17
N VAL A 348 15.51 12.73 -17.82
CA VAL A 348 15.33 11.87 -16.65
C VAL A 348 15.32 12.72 -15.38
N ALA A 349 16.29 13.63 -15.22
CA ALA A 349 16.33 14.57 -14.10
C ALA A 349 15.02 15.38 -13.99
N GLY A 350 14.51 15.86 -15.12
CA GLY A 350 13.25 16.56 -15.19
C GLY A 350 12.06 15.69 -14.76
N ALA A 351 11.98 14.46 -15.28
CA ALA A 351 10.90 13.53 -15.01
C ALA A 351 10.86 13.08 -13.54
N VAL A 352 11.99 12.65 -12.95
CA VAL A 352 12.01 12.29 -11.52
C VAL A 352 11.78 13.49 -10.61
N THR A 353 12.18 14.70 -11.01
CA THR A 353 11.88 15.92 -10.25
C THR A 353 10.38 16.24 -10.27
N GLY A 354 9.72 16.08 -11.42
CA GLY A 354 8.30 16.37 -11.60
C GLY A 354 7.35 15.33 -10.99
N GLY A 355 7.82 14.11 -10.70
CA GLY A 355 6.98 13.02 -10.19
C GLY A 355 6.31 13.26 -8.83
N GLY A 356 6.71 14.30 -8.10
CA GLY A 356 6.05 14.72 -6.86
C GLY A 356 5.00 15.82 -7.00
N LEU A 357 4.83 16.42 -8.19
CA LEU A 357 3.99 17.61 -8.38
C LEU A 357 2.50 17.34 -8.21
N THR A 358 2.03 16.14 -8.56
CA THR A 358 0.61 15.77 -8.47
C THR A 358 0.44 14.31 -8.05
N VAL A 359 -0.80 13.93 -7.74
CA VAL A 359 -1.16 12.54 -7.41
C VAL A 359 -0.92 11.60 -8.59
N ILE A 360 -1.07 12.06 -9.82
CA ILE A 360 -0.95 11.23 -11.03
C ILE A 360 0.46 11.20 -11.61
N ALA A 361 1.35 12.07 -11.12
CA ALA A 361 2.71 12.24 -11.63
C ALA A 361 3.61 11.01 -11.38
N ASN A 362 3.24 10.15 -10.43
CA ASN A 362 3.95 8.93 -10.13
C ASN A 362 3.00 7.88 -9.55
N ALA A 363 3.05 6.64 -10.07
CA ALA A 363 2.20 5.52 -9.66
C ALA A 363 2.08 5.24 -8.14
N PRO A 364 3.12 5.46 -7.29
CA PRO A 364 3.04 5.32 -5.84
C PRO A 364 2.23 6.42 -5.12
N ASN A 365 2.13 7.64 -5.69
CA ASN A 365 1.52 8.79 -5.01
C ASN A 365 0.07 8.55 -4.55
N PRO A 366 -0.82 7.90 -5.33
CA PRO A 366 -2.16 7.53 -4.88
C PRO A 366 -2.15 6.63 -3.64
N ALA A 367 -1.17 5.72 -3.50
CA ALA A 367 -1.06 4.86 -2.32
C ALA A 367 -0.71 5.70 -1.08
N GLY A 368 0.29 6.59 -1.19
CA GLY A 368 0.65 7.52 -0.11
C GLY A 368 -0.52 8.44 0.28
N GLN A 369 -1.24 8.97 -0.71
CA GLN A 369 -2.44 9.78 -0.50
C GLN A 369 -3.54 8.96 0.21
N SER A 370 -3.79 7.72 -0.19
CA SER A 370 -4.86 6.89 0.40
C SER A 370 -4.63 6.60 1.89
N ILE A 371 -3.37 6.49 2.31
CA ILE A 371 -2.97 6.29 3.71
C ILE A 371 -3.13 7.58 4.52
N LEU A 372 -2.80 8.73 3.91
CA LEU A 372 -2.76 10.01 4.61
C LEU A 372 -4.08 10.79 4.54
N LYS A 373 -5.00 10.48 3.60
CA LYS A 373 -6.24 11.25 3.36
C LYS A 373 -7.12 11.41 4.60
N ARG A 374 -7.10 10.44 5.52
CA ARG A 374 -7.85 10.49 6.79
C ARG A 374 -7.49 11.70 7.66
N HIS A 375 -6.31 12.28 7.43
CA HIS A 375 -5.81 13.46 8.12
C HIS A 375 -6.13 14.78 7.39
N PHE A 376 -6.84 14.72 6.26
CA PHE A 376 -7.23 15.83 5.40
C PHE A 376 -8.74 15.87 5.20
N ASP A 377 -9.54 15.56 6.22
CA ASP A 377 -11.01 15.53 6.11
C ASP A 377 -11.49 14.60 4.97
N ASP A 378 -10.77 13.48 4.79
CA ASP A 378 -10.92 12.47 3.73
C ASP A 378 -10.74 12.98 2.28
N ALA A 379 -10.28 14.21 2.09
CA ALA A 379 -10.03 14.80 0.77
C ALA A 379 -8.74 15.65 0.74
N VAL A 380 -7.75 15.20 -0.03
CA VAL A 380 -6.55 16.01 -0.31
C VAL A 380 -6.82 16.92 -1.52
N SER A 381 -6.68 18.23 -1.34
CA SER A 381 -6.82 19.21 -2.42
C SER A 381 -5.72 19.03 -3.47
N PRO A 382 -6.06 18.82 -4.76
CA PRO A 382 -5.06 18.71 -5.83
C PRO A 382 -4.20 19.97 -5.95
N ILE A 383 -4.83 21.15 -5.86
CA ILE A 383 -4.13 22.45 -5.93
C ILE A 383 -3.26 22.63 -4.68
N GLY A 384 -3.78 22.27 -3.50
CA GLY A 384 -3.01 22.33 -2.25
C GLY A 384 -1.76 21.47 -2.29
N LEU A 385 -1.87 20.24 -2.83
CA LEU A 385 -0.73 19.35 -3.04
C LEU A 385 0.27 19.94 -4.04
N PHE A 386 -0.21 20.40 -5.19
CA PHE A 386 0.63 20.99 -6.23
C PHE A 386 1.45 22.16 -5.69
N LEU A 387 0.80 23.11 -5.02
CA LEU A 387 1.47 24.27 -4.43
C LEU A 387 2.49 23.85 -3.36
N ALA A 388 2.18 22.83 -2.56
CA ALA A 388 3.09 22.32 -1.53
C ALA A 388 4.30 21.57 -2.10
N ALA A 389 4.18 20.99 -3.30
CA ALA A 389 5.25 20.29 -3.99
C ALA A 389 6.18 21.24 -4.78
N LEU A 390 5.76 22.47 -5.09
CA LEU A 390 6.56 23.41 -5.90
C LEU A 390 7.93 23.72 -5.30
N LEU A 391 8.01 24.03 -4.00
CA LEU A 391 9.28 24.36 -3.35
C LEU A 391 10.29 23.19 -3.39
N PRO A 392 9.95 21.96 -2.96
CA PRO A 392 10.89 20.83 -3.02
C PRO A 392 11.20 20.46 -4.47
N THR A 393 10.24 20.56 -5.38
CA THR A 393 10.48 20.37 -6.82
C THR A 393 11.51 21.37 -7.34
N ALA A 394 11.38 22.66 -6.99
CA ALA A 394 12.34 23.69 -7.40
C ALA A 394 13.73 23.44 -6.80
N VAL A 395 13.82 23.08 -5.52
CA VAL A 395 15.10 22.74 -4.89
C VAL A 395 15.76 21.55 -5.60
N MET A 396 15.00 20.49 -5.85
CA MET A 396 15.47 19.31 -6.58
C MET A 396 15.92 19.65 -8.00
N PHE A 397 15.13 20.46 -8.71
CA PHE A 397 15.44 20.93 -10.05
C PHE A 397 16.78 21.66 -10.08
N LEU A 398 16.96 22.62 -9.17
CA LEU A 398 18.22 23.39 -9.08
C LEU A 398 19.39 22.49 -8.69
N CYS A 399 19.19 21.49 -7.82
CA CYS A 399 20.24 20.53 -7.49
C CYS A 399 20.68 19.72 -8.70
N PHE A 400 19.75 19.15 -9.47
CA PHE A 400 20.10 18.40 -10.68
C PHE A 400 20.68 19.26 -11.80
N TRP A 401 20.29 20.54 -11.87
CA TRP A 401 20.80 21.48 -12.87
C TRP A 401 22.24 21.94 -12.54
N PHE A 402 22.49 22.42 -11.32
CA PHE A 402 23.80 22.97 -10.97
C PHE A 402 24.86 21.92 -10.64
N LEU A 403 24.43 20.74 -10.20
CA LEU A 403 25.33 19.59 -10.00
C LEU A 403 25.38 18.70 -11.25
N GLY A 404 24.65 19.10 -12.31
CA GLY A 404 24.32 18.37 -13.54
C GLY A 404 25.49 17.98 -14.40
#